data_AF-A0A1G5RWX1-F1
#
_entry.id   AF-A0A1G5RWX1-F1
#
_cell.length_a   1.000
_cell.length_b   1.000
_cell.length_c   1.000
_cell.angle_alpha   90.00
_cell.angle_beta   90.00
_cell.angle_gamma   90.00
#
_symmetry.space_group_name_H-M   'P 1'
#
loop_
_entity.id
_entity.type
_entity.pdbx_description
1 polymer ?
#
loop_
_entity_poly.entity_id
_entity_poly.type
_entity_poly.pdbx_seq_one_letter_code
_entity_poly.pdbx_strand_id
1 'polypeptide(L)'
;MLFNRYKDDYKQVQSLGPDGKLRTVTFYDGSYYELPYDEKQFRKNKITSLIFSVLFLVIYLMAGFINPDSSKTAWIVFPYLFIFLPIAFNILAVINLFTLKLRMERAGYEASIIRMKNSSMAILVLAIINIVLDLVFIINRHTLNFVLEISYIVLLLILIISVIAFGKKYDKMFGGVILNSN
;
A
#
# COMPACT_ATOMS: atom_id res chain seq x y z
N MET A 1 -10.62 -18.85 -16.39
CA MET A 1 -9.56 -19.25 -15.43
C MET A 1 -8.14 -19.31 -16.05
N LEU A 2 -7.87 -18.72 -17.22
CA LEU A 2 -6.56 -18.85 -17.90
C LEU A 2 -5.42 -17.96 -17.36
N PHE A 3 -5.70 -16.99 -16.49
CA PHE A 3 -4.69 -16.04 -15.97
C PHE A 3 -4.67 -15.95 -14.44
N ASN A 4 -4.95 -17.05 -13.72
CA ASN A 4 -4.74 -17.06 -12.28
C ASN A 4 -3.28 -17.39 -11.98
N ARG A 5 -2.51 -16.38 -11.57
CA ARG A 5 -1.09 -16.51 -11.20
C ARG A 5 -0.84 -17.55 -10.09
N TYR A 6 -1.84 -17.81 -9.25
CA TYR A 6 -1.75 -18.74 -8.12
C TYR A 6 -2.32 -20.12 -8.44
N LYS A 7 -2.66 -20.42 -9.70
CA LYS A 7 -3.30 -21.70 -10.06
C LYS A 7 -2.44 -22.92 -9.65
N ASP A 8 -1.13 -22.79 -9.77
CA ASP A 8 -0.18 -23.88 -9.50
C ASP A 8 -0.04 -24.16 -7.99
N ASP A 9 -0.47 -23.22 -7.13
CA ASP A 9 -0.47 -23.40 -5.69
C ASP A 9 -1.68 -24.23 -5.20
N TYR A 10 -2.60 -24.62 -6.09
CA TYR A 10 -3.78 -25.42 -5.75
C TYR A 10 -3.83 -26.74 -6.52
N LYS A 11 -3.98 -27.85 -5.79
CA LYS A 11 -4.21 -29.20 -6.34
C LYS A 11 -5.69 -29.57 -6.25
N GLN A 12 -6.22 -30.14 -7.32
CA GLN A 12 -7.56 -30.72 -7.33
C GLN A 12 -7.43 -32.24 -7.15
N VAL A 13 -8.03 -32.76 -6.08
CA VAL A 13 -8.04 -34.20 -5.78
C VAL A 13 -9.49 -34.65 -5.67
N GLN A 14 -9.81 -35.80 -6.26
CA GLN A 14 -11.12 -36.40 -6.07
C GLN A 14 -11.17 -37.10 -4.71
N SER A 15 -12.07 -36.67 -3.84
CA SER A 15 -12.29 -37.26 -2.52
C SER A 15 -13.69 -37.86 -2.46
N LEU A 16 -13.81 -39.03 -1.84
CA LEU A 16 -15.10 -39.67 -1.60
C LEU A 16 -15.78 -38.97 -0.43
N GLY A 17 -16.93 -38.33 -0.69
CA GLY A 17 -17.73 -37.74 0.37
C GLY A 17 -18.33 -38.81 1.30
N PRO A 18 -18.82 -38.42 2.49
CA PRO A 18 -19.49 -39.34 3.43
C PRO A 18 -20.64 -40.11 2.78
N ASP A 19 -21.26 -39.53 1.76
CA ASP A 19 -22.39 -40.06 0.99
C ASP A 19 -21.96 -41.02 -0.15
N GLY A 20 -20.67 -41.38 -0.24
CA GLY A 20 -20.13 -42.25 -1.28
C GLY A 20 -19.96 -41.60 -2.66
N LYS A 21 -20.31 -40.32 -2.81
CA LYS A 21 -20.16 -39.57 -4.08
C LYS A 21 -18.76 -38.97 -4.20
N LEU A 22 -18.16 -39.10 -5.39
CA LEU A 22 -16.91 -38.42 -5.74
C LEU A 22 -17.14 -36.92 -5.82
N ARG A 23 -16.35 -36.15 -5.08
CA ARG A 23 -16.34 -34.69 -5.12
C ARG A 23 -14.91 -34.22 -5.41
N THR A 24 -14.76 -33.31 -6.36
CA THR A 24 -13.48 -32.66 -6.60
C THR A 24 -13.24 -31.64 -5.49
N VAL A 25 -12.26 -31.90 -4.63
CA VAL A 25 -11.85 -30.99 -3.55
C VAL A 25 -10.57 -30.28 -3.98
N THR A 26 -10.50 -28.98 -3.75
CA THR A 26 -9.31 -28.18 -4.07
C THR A 26 -8.53 -27.94 -2.78
N PHE A 27 -7.26 -28.33 -2.75
CA PHE A 27 -6.33 -28.16 -1.63
C PHE A 27 -5.21 -27.20 -2.02
N TYR A 28 -4.83 -26.32 -1.10
CA TYR A 28 -3.64 -25.47 -1.27
C TYR A 28 -2.39 -26.30 -0.95
N ASP A 29 -1.46 -26.34 -1.89
CA ASP A 29 -0.19 -27.08 -1.82
C ASP A 29 1.03 -26.14 -1.82
N GLY A 30 0.80 -24.82 -1.93
CA GLY A 30 1.85 -23.82 -1.91
C GLY A 30 2.47 -23.58 -0.52
N SER A 31 3.52 -22.76 -0.49
CA SER A 31 4.10 -22.30 0.78
C SER A 31 3.16 -21.35 1.52
N TYR A 32 3.18 -21.43 2.84
CA TYR A 32 2.51 -20.49 3.71
C TYR A 32 3.48 -19.45 4.23
N TYR A 33 3.00 -18.21 4.35
CA TYR A 33 3.70 -17.13 5.00
C TYR A 33 3.14 -16.99 6.41
N GLU A 34 4.01 -17.10 7.41
CA GLU A 34 3.62 -17.01 8.80
C GLU A 34 4.43 -15.91 9.49
N LEU A 35 3.73 -15.05 10.21
CA LEU A 35 4.37 -13.97 10.97
C LEU A 35 4.69 -14.46 12.39
N PRO A 36 5.88 -14.13 12.94
CA PRO A 36 6.35 -14.63 14.23
C PRO A 36 5.73 -13.84 15.41
N TYR A 37 4.44 -13.57 15.36
CA TYR A 37 3.72 -12.79 16.38
C TYR A 37 2.47 -13.49 16.85
N ASP A 38 2.02 -13.15 18.06
CA ASP A 38 0.71 -13.54 18.57
C ASP A 38 -0.42 -12.78 17.83
N GLU A 39 -1.64 -13.35 17.83
CA GLU A 39 -2.81 -12.76 17.16
C GLU A 39 -3.12 -11.34 17.66
N LYS A 40 -2.88 -11.07 18.95
CA LYS A 40 -3.04 -9.74 19.54
C LYS A 40 -2.12 -8.71 18.89
N GLN A 41 -0.85 -9.08 18.68
CA GLN A 41 0.13 -8.20 18.04
C GLN A 41 -0.22 -8.00 16.57
N PHE A 42 -0.66 -9.05 15.88
CA PHE A 42 -1.10 -8.96 14.50
C PHE A 42 -2.30 -8.01 14.33
N ARG A 43 -3.30 -8.09 15.22
CA ARG A 43 -4.44 -7.15 15.24
C ARG A 43 -3.99 -5.70 15.46
N LYS A 44 -3.05 -5.47 16.37
CA LYS A 44 -2.47 -4.13 16.59
C LYS A 44 -1.75 -3.60 15.36
N ASN A 45 -1.01 -4.45 14.65
CA ASN A 45 -0.30 -4.07 13.42
C ASN A 45 -1.27 -3.73 12.27
N LYS A 46 -2.41 -4.44 12.17
CA LYS A 46 -3.49 -4.09 11.23
C LYS A 46 -4.03 -2.68 11.46
N ILE A 47 -4.40 -2.38 12.71
CA ILE A 47 -4.92 -1.06 13.07
C ILE A 47 -3.85 0.02 12.85
N THR A 48 -2.60 -0.25 13.22
CA THR A 48 -1.49 0.69 12.99
C THR A 48 -1.33 0.98 11.50
N SER A 49 -1.38 -0.05 10.64
CA SER A 49 -1.27 0.13 9.19
C SER A 49 -2.43 0.97 8.63
N LEU A 50 -3.66 0.73 9.11
CA LEU A 50 -4.83 1.53 8.74
C LEU A 50 -4.67 3.00 9.11
N ILE A 51 -4.19 3.30 10.32
CA ILE A 51 -3.96 4.68 10.77
C ILE A 51 -3.00 5.40 9.82
N PHE A 52 -1.92 4.74 9.39
CA PHE A 52 -0.98 5.34 8.43
C PHE A 52 -1.59 5.53 7.04
N SER A 53 -2.33 4.55 6.51
CA SER A 53 -2.98 4.69 5.20
C SER A 53 -3.99 5.84 5.19
N VAL A 54 -4.78 5.99 6.26
CA VAL A 54 -5.71 7.12 6.42
C VAL A 54 -4.95 8.43 6.56
N LEU A 55 -3.85 8.45 7.33
CA LEU A 55 -3.00 9.63 7.47
C LEU A 55 -2.44 10.10 6.11
N PHE A 56 -1.97 9.18 5.26
CA PHE A 56 -1.49 9.52 3.92
C PHE A 56 -2.59 10.17 3.07
N LEU A 57 -3.80 9.61 3.10
CA LEU A 57 -4.95 10.15 2.37
C LEU A 57 -5.31 11.56 2.88
N VAL A 58 -5.36 11.76 4.19
CA VAL A 58 -5.71 13.06 4.80
C VAL A 58 -4.68 14.12 4.43
N ILE A 59 -3.37 13.83 4.54
CA ILE A 59 -2.30 14.76 4.15
C ILE A 59 -2.39 15.08 2.65
N TYR A 60 -2.58 14.06 1.82
CA TYR A 60 -2.72 14.23 0.38
C TYR A 60 -3.89 15.16 0.04
N LEU A 61 -5.07 14.95 0.63
CA LEU A 61 -6.25 15.79 0.40
C LEU A 61 -6.03 17.22 0.89
N MET A 62 -5.43 17.41 2.08
CA MET A 62 -5.08 18.74 2.58
C MET A 62 -4.16 19.49 1.61
N ALA A 63 -3.18 18.81 0.99
CA ALA A 63 -2.32 19.42 -0.01
C ALA A 63 -3.09 19.88 -1.26
N GLY A 64 -4.11 19.13 -1.67
CA GLY A 64 -4.97 19.49 -2.79
C GLY A 64 -5.83 20.72 -2.51
N PHE A 65 -6.26 20.92 -1.26
CA PHE A 65 -7.06 22.08 -0.86
C PHE A 65 -6.26 23.39 -0.81
N ILE A 66 -4.93 23.34 -0.75
CA ILE A 66 -4.08 24.55 -0.78
C ILE A 66 -4.20 25.29 -2.12
N ASN A 67 -4.41 24.55 -3.22
CA ASN A 67 -4.57 25.10 -4.57
C ASN A 67 -3.47 26.13 -4.95
N PRO A 68 -2.19 25.73 -4.95
CA PRO A 68 -1.07 26.63 -5.30
C PRO A 68 -1.14 27.08 -6.77
N ASP A 69 -0.42 28.12 -7.14
CA ASP A 69 -0.41 28.60 -8.54
C ASP A 69 0.23 27.57 -9.49
N SER A 70 1.17 26.78 -8.99
CA SER A 70 1.77 25.63 -9.67
C SER A 70 0.74 24.59 -10.14
N SER A 71 -0.34 24.42 -9.38
CA SER A 71 -1.43 23.48 -9.70
C SER A 71 -2.25 23.85 -10.94
N LYS A 72 -2.02 25.03 -11.55
CA LYS A 72 -2.63 25.38 -12.84
C LYS A 72 -1.86 24.81 -14.03
N THR A 73 -0.78 24.06 -13.76
CA THR A 73 0.17 23.60 -14.75
C THR A 73 0.14 22.09 -14.90
N ALA A 74 -0.17 21.60 -16.10
CA ALA A 74 -0.44 20.19 -16.35
C ALA A 74 0.68 19.24 -15.88
N TRP A 75 1.95 19.59 -16.13
CA TRP A 75 3.10 18.75 -15.76
C TRP A 75 3.34 18.65 -14.24
N ILE A 76 2.66 19.47 -13.42
CA ILE A 76 2.69 19.40 -11.94
C ILE A 76 1.44 18.66 -11.43
N VAL A 77 0.27 18.99 -11.99
CA VAL A 77 -1.01 18.37 -11.60
C VAL A 77 -1.04 16.87 -11.87
N PHE A 78 -0.52 16.42 -13.01
CA PHE A 78 -0.59 14.99 -13.36
C PHE A 78 0.21 14.13 -12.37
N PRO A 79 1.49 14.42 -12.07
CA PRO A 79 2.21 13.71 -11.02
C PRO A 79 1.49 13.71 -9.67
N TYR A 80 0.88 14.83 -9.27
CA TYR A 80 0.10 14.91 -8.03
C TYR A 80 -1.14 14.00 -8.08
N LEU A 81 -1.89 14.01 -9.19
CA LEU A 81 -3.05 13.15 -9.38
C LEU A 81 -2.67 11.66 -9.38
N PHE A 82 -1.50 11.32 -9.92
CA PHE A 82 -1.01 9.94 -9.89
C PHE A 82 -0.66 9.43 -8.49
N ILE A 83 -0.48 10.30 -7.47
CA ILE A 83 -0.30 9.89 -6.07
C ILE A 83 -1.58 9.22 -5.52
N PHE A 84 -2.76 9.56 -6.05
CA PHE A 84 -4.02 8.97 -5.62
C PHE A 84 -4.04 7.44 -5.82
N LEU A 85 -3.50 6.94 -6.94
CA LEU A 85 -3.50 5.51 -7.26
C LEU A 85 -2.77 4.66 -6.21
N PRO A 86 -1.49 4.92 -5.87
CA PRO A 86 -0.82 4.16 -4.84
C PRO A 86 -1.45 4.37 -3.46
N ILE A 87 -2.02 5.53 -3.12
CA ILE A 87 -2.80 5.68 -1.88
C ILE A 87 -4.00 4.72 -1.87
N ALA A 88 -4.77 4.67 -2.95
CA ALA A 88 -5.92 3.76 -3.08
C ALA A 88 -5.49 2.30 -2.98
N PHE A 89 -4.42 1.90 -3.67
CA PHE A 89 -3.89 0.54 -3.56
C PHE A 89 -3.35 0.21 -2.17
N ASN A 90 -2.79 1.19 -1.45
CA ASN A 90 -2.35 1.02 -0.08
C ASN A 90 -3.52 0.74 0.86
N ILE A 91 -4.60 1.52 0.75
CA ILE A 91 -5.83 1.32 1.53
C ILE A 91 -6.46 -0.05 1.23
N LEU A 92 -6.57 -0.43 -0.05
CA LEU A 92 -7.08 -1.75 -0.44
C LEU A 92 -6.22 -2.89 0.13
N ALA A 93 -4.89 -2.73 0.13
CA ALA A 93 -3.98 -3.69 0.73
C ALA A 93 -4.21 -3.84 2.25
N VAL A 94 -4.46 -2.73 2.95
CA VAL A 94 -4.81 -2.77 4.38
C VAL A 94 -6.18 -3.39 4.62
N ILE A 95 -7.20 -3.09 3.82
CA ILE A 95 -8.53 -3.70 3.95
C ILE A 95 -8.42 -5.23 3.80
N ASN A 96 -7.68 -5.70 2.79
CA ASN A 96 -7.40 -7.13 2.62
C ASN A 96 -6.62 -7.72 3.81
N LEU A 97 -5.72 -6.95 4.42
CA LEU A 97 -5.00 -7.40 5.62
C LEU A 97 -5.96 -7.73 6.78
N PHE A 98 -7.11 -7.04 6.89
CA PHE A 98 -8.10 -7.35 7.93
C PHE A 98 -8.73 -8.74 7.76
N THR A 99 -8.92 -9.20 6.53
CA THR A 99 -9.50 -10.53 6.25
C THR A 99 -8.50 -11.67 6.39
N LEU A 100 -7.20 -11.38 6.45
CA LEU A 100 -6.15 -12.40 6.56
C LEU A 100 -5.94 -12.90 8.00
N LYS A 101 -5.57 -14.17 8.09
CA LYS A 101 -5.09 -14.82 9.33
C LYS A 101 -3.57 -14.68 9.44
N LEU A 102 -3.01 -15.03 10.61
CA LEU A 102 -1.58 -14.93 10.89
C LEU A 102 -0.75 -15.80 9.94
N ARG A 103 -1.20 -17.04 9.71
CA ARG A 103 -0.73 -17.91 8.63
C ARG A 103 -1.55 -17.62 7.38
N MET A 104 -0.89 -17.17 6.32
CA MET A 104 -1.53 -16.71 5.10
C MET A 104 -0.95 -17.40 3.86
N GLU A 105 -1.82 -17.64 2.88
CA GLU A 105 -1.43 -18.11 1.55
C GLU A 105 -0.68 -17.01 0.81
N ARG A 106 0.11 -17.40 -0.20
CA ARG A 106 0.90 -16.48 -1.03
C ARG A 106 0.08 -15.34 -1.62
N ALA A 107 -1.11 -15.66 -2.14
CA ALA A 107 -2.01 -14.66 -2.71
C ALA A 107 -2.40 -13.58 -1.71
N GLY A 108 -2.72 -13.96 -0.47
CA GLY A 108 -3.05 -13.04 0.61
C GLY A 108 -1.85 -12.16 1.01
N TYR A 109 -0.68 -12.79 1.16
CA TYR A 109 0.56 -12.11 1.50
C TYR A 109 0.94 -11.04 0.48
N GLU A 110 0.97 -11.41 -0.80
CA GLU A 110 1.31 -10.49 -1.90
C GLU A 110 0.26 -9.38 -2.06
N ALA A 111 -1.03 -9.73 -1.92
CA ALA A 111 -2.13 -8.78 -2.10
C ALA A 111 -2.25 -7.74 -0.98
N SER A 112 -1.68 -8.01 0.18
CA SER A 112 -1.79 -7.14 1.36
C SER A 112 -0.43 -6.61 1.78
N ILE A 113 0.46 -7.46 2.29
CA ILE A 113 1.72 -7.04 2.92
C ILE A 113 2.67 -6.43 1.88
N ILE A 114 2.97 -7.16 0.80
CA ILE A 114 3.87 -6.67 -0.25
C ILE A 114 3.28 -5.46 -0.98
N ARG A 115 2.00 -5.52 -1.34
CA ARG A 115 1.31 -4.41 -2.02
C ARG A 115 1.33 -3.13 -1.21
N MET A 116 1.15 -3.22 0.11
CA MET A 116 1.21 -2.08 1.02
C MET A 116 2.61 -1.43 1.01
N LYS A 117 3.70 -2.22 1.03
CA LYS A 117 5.07 -1.68 0.90
C LYS A 117 5.30 -0.99 -0.45
N ASN A 118 4.93 -1.66 -1.53
CA ASN A 118 5.18 -1.15 -2.89
C ASN A 118 4.39 0.12 -3.18
N SER A 119 3.12 0.17 -2.74
CA SER A 119 2.31 1.37 -2.84
C SER A 119 2.86 2.52 -2.00
N SER A 120 3.28 2.28 -0.76
CA SER A 120 3.93 3.31 0.07
C SER A 120 5.20 3.85 -0.60
N MET A 121 6.02 2.99 -1.21
CA MET A 121 7.21 3.42 -1.95
C MET A 121 6.84 4.30 -3.16
N ALA A 122 5.78 3.95 -3.89
CA ALA A 122 5.30 4.75 -5.01
C ALA A 122 4.78 6.13 -4.56
N ILE A 123 4.09 6.23 -3.41
CA ILE A 123 3.70 7.52 -2.82
C ILE A 123 4.94 8.39 -2.56
N LEU A 124 5.98 7.81 -1.95
CA LEU A 124 7.22 8.52 -1.64
C LEU A 124 7.89 9.07 -2.90
N VAL A 125 8.06 8.24 -3.92
CA VAL A 125 8.71 8.63 -5.19
C VAL A 125 7.93 9.75 -5.87
N LEU A 126 6.61 9.62 -5.99
CA LEU A 126 5.77 10.64 -6.63
C LEU A 126 5.71 11.94 -5.83
N ALA A 127 5.70 11.88 -4.49
CA ALA A 127 5.76 13.08 -3.66
C ALA A 127 7.08 13.85 -3.85
N ILE A 128 8.22 13.14 -3.94
CA ILE A 128 9.52 13.76 -4.25
C ILE A 128 9.49 14.42 -5.63
N ILE A 129 8.98 13.73 -6.65
CA ILE A 129 8.83 14.29 -8.00
C ILE A 129 8.02 15.59 -7.95
N ASN A 130 6.88 15.59 -7.27
CA ASN A 130 6.06 16.80 -7.13
C ASN A 130 6.81 17.97 -6.49
N ILE A 131 7.56 17.74 -5.40
CA ILE A 131 8.37 18.79 -4.78
C ILE A 131 9.42 19.33 -5.77
N VAL A 132 10.11 18.47 -6.51
CA VAL A 132 11.12 18.92 -7.49
C VAL A 132 10.48 19.77 -8.58
N LEU A 133 9.33 19.35 -9.12
CA LEU A 133 8.64 20.10 -10.17
C LEU A 133 8.12 21.45 -9.66
N ASP A 134 7.62 21.49 -8.43
CA ASP A 134 7.16 22.70 -7.77
C ASP A 134 8.31 23.69 -7.54
N LEU A 135 9.48 23.21 -7.08
CA LEU A 135 10.68 24.05 -6.96
C LEU A 135 11.12 24.63 -8.32
N VAL A 136 11.09 23.83 -9.39
CA VAL A 136 11.39 24.31 -10.75
C VAL A 136 10.38 25.37 -11.18
N PHE A 137 9.10 25.21 -10.84
CA PHE A 137 8.07 26.19 -11.13
C PHE A 137 8.30 27.52 -10.41
N ILE A 138 8.63 27.48 -9.11
CA ILE A 138 8.92 28.67 -8.30
C ILE A 138 10.11 29.45 -8.86
N ILE A 139 11.18 28.76 -9.28
CA ILE A 139 12.39 29.40 -9.85
C ILE A 139 12.07 30.13 -11.16
N ASN A 140 11.19 29.58 -11.99
CA ASN A 140 10.91 30.08 -13.33
C ASN A 140 9.89 31.23 -13.38
N ARG A 141 9.17 31.52 -12.28
CA ARG A 141 8.02 32.43 -12.30
C ARG A 141 8.12 33.49 -11.21
N HIS A 142 8.06 34.77 -11.60
CA HIS A 142 8.31 35.89 -10.69
C HIS A 142 7.06 36.42 -9.98
N THR A 143 5.85 36.06 -10.45
CA THR A 143 4.58 36.50 -9.87
C THR A 143 3.78 35.28 -9.39
N LEU A 144 4.00 34.90 -8.13
CA LEU A 144 3.32 33.76 -7.50
C LEU A 144 3.07 34.02 -6.02
N ASN A 145 2.07 33.34 -5.47
CA ASN A 145 1.80 33.38 -4.03
C ASN A 145 2.73 32.42 -3.27
N PHE A 146 3.87 32.93 -2.82
CA PHE A 146 4.89 32.16 -2.10
C PHE A 146 4.34 31.42 -0.86
N VAL A 147 3.35 31.99 -0.17
CA VAL A 147 2.78 31.37 1.03
C VAL A 147 2.06 30.06 0.69
N LEU A 148 1.29 30.05 -0.40
CA LEU A 148 0.58 28.84 -0.85
C LEU A 148 1.55 27.78 -1.36
N GLU A 149 2.53 28.16 -2.17
CA GLU A 149 3.55 27.22 -2.69
C GLU A 149 4.34 26.56 -1.54
N ILE A 150 4.83 27.34 -0.58
CA ILE A 150 5.58 26.79 0.56
C ILE A 150 4.67 25.89 1.41
N SER A 151 3.41 26.27 1.63
CA SER A 151 2.45 25.45 2.39
C SER A 151 2.20 24.10 1.71
N TYR A 152 2.12 24.08 0.37
CA TYR A 152 2.00 22.86 -0.42
C TYR A 152 3.24 21.96 -0.27
N ILE A 153 4.45 22.50 -0.43
CA ILE A 153 5.71 21.76 -0.23
C ILE A 153 5.79 21.19 1.18
N VAL A 154 5.42 21.97 2.20
CA VAL A 154 5.44 21.51 3.61
C VAL A 154 4.52 20.31 3.81
N LEU A 155 3.31 20.30 3.24
CA LEU A 155 2.42 19.15 3.33
C LEU A 155 2.99 17.92 2.60
N LEU A 156 3.63 18.09 1.44
CA LEU A 156 4.30 16.98 0.75
C LEU A 156 5.48 16.45 1.56
N LEU A 157 6.24 17.30 2.25
CA LEU A 157 7.30 16.87 3.17
C LEU A 157 6.74 16.09 4.35
N ILE A 158 5.61 16.53 4.92
CA ILE A 158 4.92 15.80 5.99
C ILE A 158 4.44 14.43 5.49
N LEU A 159 3.95 14.34 4.25
CA LEU A 159 3.58 13.07 3.61
C LEU A 159 4.80 12.15 3.51
N ILE A 160 5.93 12.64 3.00
CA ILE A 160 7.19 11.87 2.88
C ILE A 160 7.65 11.37 4.25
N ILE A 161 7.69 12.24 5.27
CA ILE A 161 8.08 11.87 6.64
C ILE A 161 7.16 10.78 7.17
N SER A 162 5.84 10.90 6.95
CA SER A 162 4.85 9.91 7.38
C SER A 162 5.08 8.56 6.69
N VAL A 163 5.39 8.56 5.40
CA VAL A 163 5.69 7.33 4.64
C VAL A 163 7.00 6.68 5.11
N ILE A 164 8.05 7.46 5.38
CA ILE A 164 9.31 6.94 5.94
C ILE A 164 9.09 6.36 7.34
N ALA A 165 8.32 7.05 8.19
CA ALA A 165 7.97 6.55 9.51
C ALA A 165 7.18 5.24 9.44
N PHE A 166 6.25 5.14 8.49
CA PHE A 166 5.54 3.89 8.21
C PHE A 166 6.50 2.80 7.73
N GLY A 167 7.42 3.08 6.80
CA GLY A 167 8.42 2.12 6.32
C GLY A 167 9.26 1.52 7.46
N LYS A 168 9.75 2.36 8.38
CA LYS A 168 10.48 1.91 9.57
C LYS A 168 9.64 1.01 10.48
N LYS A 169 8.35 1.31 10.63
CA LYS A 169 7.41 0.46 11.38
C LYS A 169 7.07 -0.81 10.62
N TYR A 170 6.91 -0.73 9.31
CA TYR A 170 6.60 -1.85 8.42
C TYR A 170 7.66 -2.93 8.56
N ASP A 171 8.95 -2.57 8.49
CA ASP A 171 10.03 -3.54 8.61
C ASP A 171 10.02 -4.24 9.98
N LYS A 172 9.64 -3.52 11.05
CA LYS A 172 9.43 -4.11 12.38
C LYS A 172 8.17 -4.99 12.48
N MET A 173 7.12 -4.68 11.73
CA MET A 173 5.83 -5.37 11.76
C MET A 173 5.77 -6.60 10.87
N PHE A 174 6.55 -6.65 9.78
CA PHE A 174 6.42 -7.66 8.73
C PHE A 174 7.77 -8.20 8.22
N GLY A 175 8.91 -7.72 8.73
CA GLY A 175 10.23 -8.17 8.29
C GLY A 175 10.61 -9.59 8.75
N GLY A 176 9.94 -10.12 9.77
CA GLY A 176 10.24 -11.44 10.36
C GLY A 176 9.48 -12.61 9.74
N VAL A 177 8.88 -12.46 8.56
CA VAL A 177 8.08 -13.50 7.90
C VAL A 177 8.87 -14.81 7.72
N ILE A 178 8.25 -15.91 8.14
CA ILE A 178 8.76 -17.27 7.97
C ILE A 178 8.00 -17.93 6.83
N LEU A 179 8.74 -18.55 5.91
CA LEU A 179 8.18 -19.35 4.83
C LEU A 179 8.11 -20.80 5.29
N ASN A 180 6.89 -21.32 5.48
CA ASN A 180 6.65 -22.72 5.83
C ASN A 180 6.19 -23.47 4.56
N SER A 181 6.99 -24.40 4.07
CA SER A 181 6.52 -25.37 3.06
C SER A 181 5.70 -26.47 3.75
N ASN A 182 4.67 -26.97 3.06
CA ASN A 182 4.00 -28.21 3.48
C ASN A 182 4.94 -29.42 3.34
#